data_AF-A0A8S9YSA1-F1
#
_entry.id   AF-A0A8S9YSA1-F1
#
_cell.length_a   1.000
_cell.length_b   1.000
_cell.length_c   1.000
_cell.angle_alpha   90.00
_cell.angle_beta   90.00
_cell.angle_gamma   90.00
#
_symmetry.space_group_name_H-M   'P 1'
#
loop_
_entity.id
_entity.type
_entity.pdbx_description
1 polymer ?
#
loop_
_entity_poly.entity_id
_entity_poly.type
_entity_poly.pdbx_seq_one_letter_code
_entity_poly.pdbx_strand_id
1 'polypeptide(L)'
;MYELRPLHPELSLDPRALMQTPRYCKHQKLGGGDCIHFSICESLDFAMQNSVLSRNIATASLQLNIDGLTLFKSSSLQLWPTLGRWVWSNSAD
;
A
#
# COMPACT_ATOMS: atom_id res chain seq x y z
N MET A 1 -15.49 -15.09 8.89
CA MET A 1 -15.32 -16.09 7.81
C MET A 1 -16.39 -17.19 7.83
N TYR A 2 -16.84 -17.65 9.01
CA TYR A 2 -17.93 -18.63 9.11
C TYR A 2 -19.23 -18.20 8.40
N GLU A 3 -19.54 -16.90 8.37
CA GLU A 3 -20.74 -16.37 7.72
C GLU A 3 -20.72 -16.45 6.18
N LEU A 4 -19.54 -16.49 5.55
CA LEU A 4 -19.41 -16.58 4.08
C LEU A 4 -19.38 -18.03 3.57
N ARG A 5 -19.21 -19.00 4.47
CA ARG A 5 -19.02 -20.42 4.14
C ARG A 5 -20.22 -21.08 3.45
N PRO A 6 -21.49 -20.75 3.78
CA PRO A 6 -22.62 -21.32 3.08
C PRO A 6 -22.67 -20.93 1.60
N LEU A 7 -22.10 -19.76 1.26
CA LEU A 7 -22.08 -19.21 -0.10
C LEU A 7 -20.79 -19.55 -0.86
N HIS A 8 -19.68 -19.73 -0.14
CA HIS A 8 -18.35 -19.97 -0.69
C HIS A 8 -17.58 -21.06 0.10
N PRO A 9 -18.00 -22.33 0.00
CA PRO A 9 -17.37 -23.45 0.72
C PRO A 9 -15.93 -23.73 0.28
N GLU A 10 -15.53 -23.26 -0.91
CA GLU A 10 -14.19 -23.37 -1.47
C GLU A 10 -13.14 -22.49 -0.79
N LEU A 11 -13.57 -21.48 -0.02
CA LEU A 11 -12.65 -20.57 0.65
C LEU A 11 -12.02 -21.21 1.88
N SER A 12 -10.71 -21.01 2.04
CA SER A 12 -9.95 -21.45 3.22
C SER A 12 -10.56 -20.89 4.50
N LEU A 13 -10.66 -21.68 5.57
CA LEU A 13 -11.09 -21.20 6.90
C LEU A 13 -10.20 -20.09 7.48
N ASP A 14 -8.93 -20.06 7.09
CA ASP A 14 -8.00 -19.01 7.49
C ASP A 14 -8.17 -17.80 6.57
N PRO A 15 -8.66 -16.65 7.07
CA PRO A 15 -8.80 -15.44 6.27
C PRO A 15 -7.47 -14.93 5.73
N ARG A 16 -6.33 -15.31 6.34
CA ARG A 16 -4.99 -14.97 5.86
C ARG A 16 -4.61 -15.72 4.58
N ALA A 17 -5.28 -16.83 4.28
CA ALA A 17 -5.11 -17.56 3.03
C ALA A 17 -6.04 -17.06 1.91
N LEU A 18 -7.02 -16.22 2.26
CA LEU A 18 -7.92 -15.60 1.28
C LEU A 18 -7.19 -14.57 0.43
N MET A 19 -6.40 -13.73 1.11
CA MET A 19 -5.50 -12.80 0.46
C MET A 19 -4.21 -13.57 0.21
N GLN A 20 -3.86 -13.84 -1.05
CA GLN A 20 -2.58 -14.45 -1.45
C GLN A 20 -1.42 -13.49 -1.21
N THR A 21 -1.33 -12.92 -0.01
CA THR A 21 -0.38 -11.88 0.34
C THR A 21 1.02 -12.45 0.16
N PRO A 22 1.86 -11.82 -0.68
CA PRO A 22 3.22 -12.27 -0.90
C PRO A 22 3.96 -12.42 0.43
N ARG A 23 4.56 -13.59 0.66
CA ARG A 23 5.35 -13.86 1.87
C ARG A 23 6.77 -13.31 1.80
N TYR A 24 7.15 -12.83 0.63
CA TYR A 24 8.44 -12.24 0.36
C TYR A 24 8.26 -10.89 -0.33
N CYS A 25 8.94 -9.88 0.18
CA CYS A 25 9.05 -8.57 -0.43
C CYS A 25 10.53 -8.21 -0.53
N LYS A 26 10.93 -7.70 -1.70
CA LYS A 26 12.29 -7.20 -1.90
C LYS A 26 12.49 -5.99 -0.98
N HIS A 27 13.49 -6.08 -0.12
CA HIS A 27 13.88 -5.02 0.80
C HIS A 27 15.37 -4.77 0.71
N GLN A 28 15.78 -3.62 1.21
CA GLN A 28 17.17 -3.18 1.28
C GLN A 28 17.53 -2.84 2.73
N LYS A 29 18.76 -3.11 3.13
CA LYS A 29 19.28 -2.66 4.42
C LYS A 29 19.57 -1.16 4.35
N LEU A 30 18.99 -0.39 5.27
CA LEU A 30 19.18 1.06 5.36
C LEU A 30 19.27 1.46 6.83
N GLY A 31 20.38 2.10 7.21
CA GLY A 31 20.55 2.67 8.57
C GLY A 31 20.39 1.66 9.71
N GLY A 32 20.73 0.38 9.49
CA GLY A 32 20.56 -0.68 10.49
C GLY A 32 19.17 -1.33 10.53
N GLY A 33 18.22 -0.86 9.70
CA GLY A 33 16.89 -1.44 9.54
C GLY A 33 16.66 -2.04 8.13
N ASP A 34 15.47 -2.60 7.95
CA ASP A 34 14.97 -3.03 6.64
C ASP A 34 14.04 -1.97 6.05
N CYS A 35 14.31 -1.60 4.81
CA CYS A 35 13.52 -0.63 4.06
C CYS A 35 12.94 -1.31 2.82
N ILE A 36 11.64 -1.14 2.60
CA ILE A 36 10.99 -1.51 1.34
C ILE A 36 10.82 -0.23 0.53
N HIS A 37 11.40 -0.20 -0.66
CA HIS A 37 11.32 0.95 -1.54
C HIS A 37 10.21 0.74 -2.57
N PHE A 38 9.33 1.73 -2.69
CA PHE A 38 8.32 1.80 -3.73
C PHE A 38 8.70 2.92 -4.70
N SER A 39 8.78 2.60 -6.00
CA SER A 39 9.09 3.59 -7.02
C SER A 39 7.92 4.54 -7.22
N ILE A 40 8.19 5.85 -7.09
CA ILE A 40 7.20 6.89 -7.36
C ILE A 40 6.72 6.78 -8.81
N CYS A 41 7.64 6.62 -9.77
CA CYS A 41 7.29 6.52 -11.19
C CYS A 41 6.40 5.31 -11.47
N GLU A 42 6.77 4.12 -10.98
CA GLU A 42 5.96 2.90 -11.19
C GLU A 42 4.58 3.05 -10.53
N SER A 43 4.52 3.64 -9.33
CA SER A 43 3.25 3.90 -8.65
C SER A 43 2.37 4.89 -9.40
N LEU A 44 2.99 5.89 -10.04
CA LEU A 44 2.29 6.90 -10.83
C LEU A 44 1.75 6.30 -12.12
N ASP A 45 2.57 5.53 -12.84
CA ASP A 45 2.18 4.83 -14.06
C ASP A 45 1.03 3.86 -13.78
N PHE A 46 1.14 3.08 -12.71
CA PHE A 46 0.08 2.20 -12.26
C PHE A 46 -1.19 2.98 -11.92
N ALA A 47 -1.08 4.09 -11.19
CA ALA A 47 -2.22 4.91 -10.84
C ALA A 47 -2.90 5.46 -12.10
N MET A 48 -2.14 5.98 -13.08
CA MET A 48 -2.66 6.49 -14.34
C MET A 48 -3.38 5.43 -15.17
N GLN A 49 -2.85 4.20 -15.21
CA GLN A 49 -3.48 3.09 -15.95
C GLN A 49 -4.80 2.60 -15.31
N ASN A 50 -4.90 2.68 -13.98
CA ASN A 50 -6.03 2.10 -13.23
C ASN A 50 -7.09 3.12 -12.83
N SER A 51 -6.90 4.40 -13.15
CA SER A 51 -7.85 5.45 -12.79
C SER A 51 -8.71 5.86 -13.98
N VAL A 52 -9.97 6.16 -13.71
CA VAL A 52 -10.89 6.80 -14.66
C VAL A 52 -10.55 8.29 -14.70
N LEU A 53 -9.35 8.60 -15.19
CA LEU A 53 -8.86 9.98 -15.23
C LEU A 53 -9.63 10.77 -16.29
N SER A 54 -10.12 11.94 -15.88
CA SER A 54 -10.66 12.91 -16.83
C SER A 54 -9.54 13.37 -17.77
N ARG A 55 -9.85 13.67 -19.04
CA ARG A 55 -8.86 14.03 -20.07
C ARG A 55 -8.09 15.35 -19.78
N ASN A 56 -8.40 16.06 -18.71
CA ASN A 56 -7.92 17.42 -18.44
C ASN A 56 -7.12 17.54 -17.12
N ILE A 57 -6.41 16.49 -16.73
CA ILE A 57 -5.52 16.57 -15.56
C ILE A 57 -4.28 17.36 -15.94
N ALA A 58 -4.04 18.43 -15.18
CA ALA A 58 -2.86 19.27 -15.37
C ALA A 58 -1.80 19.00 -14.31
N THR A 59 -2.21 18.56 -13.11
CA THR A 59 -1.33 18.39 -11.97
C THR A 59 -1.59 17.07 -11.26
N ALA A 60 -0.49 16.36 -10.97
CA ALA A 60 -0.46 15.18 -10.11
C ALA A 60 0.32 15.50 -8.84
N SER A 61 -0.36 15.48 -7.70
CA SER A 61 0.21 15.74 -6.38
C SER A 61 0.37 14.43 -5.63
N LEU A 62 1.57 14.19 -5.10
CA LEU A 62 1.83 13.05 -4.22
C LEU A 62 1.62 13.46 -2.76
N GLN A 63 0.60 12.90 -2.12
CA GLN A 63 0.40 13.07 -0.69
C GLN A 63 1.04 11.90 0.05
N LEU A 64 1.99 12.20 0.92
CA LEU A 64 2.68 11.22 1.76
C LEU A 64 2.31 11.41 3.23
N ASN A 65 2.10 10.31 3.93
CA ASN A 65 2.04 10.25 5.38
C ASN A 65 3.09 9.25 5.86
N ILE A 66 3.98 9.71 6.74
CA ILE A 66 5.04 8.91 7.33
C ILE A 66 4.81 8.91 8.83
N ASP A 67 4.46 7.74 9.37
CA ASP A 67 4.23 7.55 10.80
C ASP A 67 5.22 6.52 11.35
N GLY A 68 5.38 6.49 12.67
CA GLY A 68 6.21 5.52 13.38
C GLY A 68 5.37 4.74 14.39
N LEU A 69 5.42 3.41 14.31
CA LEU A 69 4.69 2.50 15.20
C LEU A 69 5.64 1.51 15.86
N THR A 70 5.57 1.38 17.18
CA THR A 70 6.27 0.31 17.90
C THR A 70 5.60 -1.03 17.64
N LEU A 71 6.34 -2.02 17.15
CA LEU A 71 5.77 -3.32 16.80
C LEU A 71 5.36 -4.14 18.02
N PHE A 72 6.10 -4.01 19.13
CA PHE A 72 5.83 -4.75 20.37
C PHE A 72 5.93 -3.82 21.58
N LYS A 73 5.07 -4.01 22.58
CA LYS A 73 5.15 -3.26 23.84
C LYS A 73 6.55 -3.44 24.45
N SER A 74 7.16 -2.33 24.85
CA SER A 74 8.51 -2.29 25.46
C SER A 74 9.66 -2.78 24.55
N SER A 75 9.48 -2.81 23.23
CA SER A 75 10.56 -3.06 22.27
C SER A 75 11.07 -1.75 21.66
N SER A 76 12.36 -1.72 21.29
CA SER A 76 12.94 -0.66 20.45
C SER A 76 12.65 -0.85 18.95
N LEU A 77 12.01 -1.97 18.57
CA LEU A 77 11.68 -2.25 17.18
C LEU A 77 10.52 -1.37 16.71
N GLN A 78 10.78 -0.58 15.67
CA GLN A 78 9.84 0.36 15.08
C GLN A 78 9.54 -0.04 13.63
N LEU A 79 8.28 0.13 13.24
CA LEU A 79 7.82 0.10 11.85
C LEU A 79 7.46 1.53 11.45
N TRP A 80 7.92 1.95 10.29
CA TRP A 80 7.61 3.26 9.74
C TRP A 80 6.75 3.13 8.49
N PRO A 81 5.41 2.96 8.63
CA PRO A 81 4.55 2.90 7.46
C PRO A 81 4.58 4.23 6.72
N THR A 82 4.96 4.18 5.44
CA THR A 82 4.79 5.29 4.51
C THR A 82 3.56 5.02 3.66
N LEU A 83 2.49 5.78 3.89
CA LEU A 83 1.29 5.74 3.08
C LEU A 83 1.38 6.85 2.02
N GLY A 84 1.14 6.49 0.77
CA GLY A 84 1.13 7.43 -0.35
C GLY A 84 -0.17 7.36 -1.12
N ARG A 85 -0.66 8.51 -1.59
CA ARG A 85 -1.72 8.55 -2.61
C ARG A 85 -1.49 9.65 -3.63
N TRP A 86 -1.86 9.36 -4.88
CA TRP A 86 -1.90 10.34 -5.95
C TRP A 86 -3.21 11.14 -5.89
N VAL A 87 -3.09 12.46 -5.98
CA VAL A 87 -4.20 13.40 -6.03
C VAL A 87 -4.12 14.14 -7.35
N TRP A 88 -5.21 14.11 -8.11
CA TRP A 88 -5.29 14.70 -9.44
C TRP A 88 -6.07 16.01 -9.36
N SER A 89 -5.56 17.07 -9.99
CA SER A 89 -6.30 18.31 -10.16
C SER A 89 -6.25 18.81 -11.60
N ASN A 90 -7.34 19.47 -12.00
CA ASN A 90 -7.45 20.14 -13.29
C ASN A 90 -6.89 21.56 -13.17
N SER A 91 -6.35 22.11 -14.25
CA SER A 91 -5.86 23.50 -14.28
C SER A 91 -7.01 24.50 -14.41
N ALA A 92 -7.82 24.62 -13.36
CA ALA A 92 -8.81 25.67 -13.19
C ALA A 92 -9.01 25.97 -11.70
N ASP A 93 -8.05 26.68 -11.11
CA ASP A 93 -8.23 27.61 -9.98
C ASP A 93 -7.69 28.98 -10.44
#